data_AF-A0A348ULZ5-F1
#
_entry.id   AF-A0A348ULZ5-F1
#
_cell.length_a   1.000
_cell.length_b   1.000
_cell.length_c   1.000
_cell.angle_alpha   90.00
_cell.angle_beta   90.00
_cell.angle_gamma   90.00
#
_symmetry.space_group_name_H-M   'P 1'
#
loop_
_entity.id
_entity.type
_entity.pdbx_description
1 polymer ?
#
loop_
_entity_poly.entity_id
_entity_poly.type
_entity_poly.pdbx_seq_one_letter_code
_entity_poly.pdbx_strand_id
1 'polypeptide(L)' 'MSDPISIADAARKRDARKRADLQERARGITLCRSGFHQWAIDQKKQFDVRSGRLVTVLRCTRCTATKTRLD' A
#
# COMPACT_ATOMS: atom_id res chain seq x y z
N MET A 1 16.26 5.02 -41.69
CA MET A 1 17.21 5.40 -40.62
C MET A 1 16.34 5.93 -39.49
N SER A 2 16.18 5.18 -38.39
CA SER A 2 15.24 5.56 -37.32
C SER A 2 15.76 6.78 -36.55
N ASP A 3 14.89 7.76 -36.29
CA ASP A 3 15.29 9.02 -35.64
C ASP A 3 15.82 8.79 -34.22
N PRO A 4 16.99 9.35 -33.88
CA PRO A 4 17.64 9.11 -32.58
C PRO A 4 16.82 9.65 -31.38
N ILE A 5 15.96 10.65 -31.61
CA ILE A 5 15.07 11.22 -30.58
C ILE A 5 14.02 10.18 -30.14
N SER A 6 13.39 9.49 -31.08
CA SER A 6 12.38 8.45 -30.79
C SER A 6 12.94 7.27 -29.99
N ILE A 7 14.21 6.91 -30.22
CA ILE A 7 14.88 5.85 -29.46
C ILE A 7 15.12 6.27 -27.99
N ALA A 8 15.52 7.52 -27.77
CA ALA A 8 15.74 8.07 -26.43
C ALA A 8 14.43 8.16 -25.62
N ASP A 9 13.32 8.55 -26.24
CA ASP A 9 12.01 8.61 -25.58
C ASP A 9 11.47 7.23 -25.21
N ALA A 10 11.67 6.24 -26.09
CA ALA A 10 11.33 4.85 -25.79
C ALA A 10 12.15 4.28 -24.61
N ALA A 11 13.42 4.67 -24.48
CA ALA A 11 14.26 4.30 -23.33
C ALA A 11 13.74 4.95 -22.03
N ARG A 12 13.48 6.26 -22.03
CA ARG A 12 12.92 7.00 -20.87
C ARG A 12 11.60 6.39 -20.36
N LYS A 13 10.68 6.07 -21.28
CA LYS A 13 9.38 5.48 -20.94
C LYS A 13 9.52 4.09 -20.31
N ARG A 14 10.49 3.30 -20.78
CA ARG A 14 10.79 1.96 -20.24
C ARG A 14 11.32 2.04 -18.82
N ASP A 15 12.23 2.97 -18.56
CA ASP A 15 12.83 3.15 -17.23
C ASP A 15 11.82 3.66 -16.20
N ALA A 16 10.90 4.55 -16.61
CA ALA A 16 9.79 5.00 -15.78
C ALA A 16 8.90 3.83 -15.32
N ARG A 17 8.56 2.89 -16.23
CA ARG A 17 7.78 1.69 -15.90
C ARG A 17 8.50 0.79 -14.90
N LYS A 18 9.81 0.56 -15.12
CA LYS A 18 10.61 -0.27 -14.20
C LYS A 18 10.66 0.32 -12.79
N ARG A 19 10.81 1.65 -12.68
CA ARG A 19 10.79 2.35 -11.38
C ARG A 19 9.44 2.22 -10.68
N ALA A 20 8.33 2.34 -11.42
CA ALA A 20 6.99 2.18 -10.86
C ALA A 20 6.74 0.75 -10.35
N ASP A 21 7.15 -0.28 -11.09
CA ASP A 21 7.03 -1.69 -10.66
C ASP A 21 7.88 -1.97 -9.41
N LEU A 22 9.12 -1.48 -9.34
CA LEU A 22 9.94 -1.58 -8.13
C LEU A 22 9.30 -0.86 -6.94
N GLN A 23 8.73 0.33 -7.16
CA GLN A 23 8.04 1.08 -6.12
C GLN A 23 6.83 0.30 -5.61
N GLU A 24 6.00 -0.26 -6.50
CA GLU A 24 4.84 -1.06 -6.14
C GLU A 24 5.24 -2.30 -5.33
N ARG A 25 6.25 -3.04 -5.77
CA ARG A 25 6.76 -4.21 -5.05
C ARG A 25 7.31 -3.85 -3.68
N ALA A 26 7.92 -2.68 -3.53
CA ALA A 26 8.46 -2.21 -2.27
C ALA A 26 7.39 -1.62 -1.33
N ARG A 27 6.16 -1.34 -1.80
CA ARG A 27 5.08 -0.79 -0.97
C ARG A 27 4.75 -1.75 0.17
N GLY A 28 4.80 -1.24 1.39
CA GLY A 28 4.44 -2.01 2.58
C GLY A 28 5.46 -3.08 2.98
N ILE A 29 6.65 -3.15 2.37
CA ILE A 29 7.69 -4.11 2.78
C ILE A 29 8.57 -3.52 3.90
N THR A 30 9.32 -2.46 3.65
CA THR A 30 10.32 -1.94 4.61
C THR A 30 9.67 -1.39 5.88
N LEU A 31 8.79 -0.40 5.76
CA LEU A 31 8.19 0.27 6.92
C LEU A 31 7.28 -0.67 7.74
N CYS A 32 6.43 -1.45 7.06
CA CYS A 32 5.45 -2.27 7.76
C CYS A 32 6.09 -3.51 8.40
N ARG A 33 7.15 -4.10 7.82
CA ARG A 33 7.89 -5.21 8.46
C ARG A 33 8.59 -4.77 9.74
N SER A 34 9.01 -3.50 9.82
CA SER A 34 9.58 -2.91 11.04
C SER A 34 8.51 -2.45 12.06
N GLY A 35 7.22 -2.67 11.80
CA GLY A 35 6.12 -2.29 12.69
C GLY A 35 5.54 -0.88 12.47
N PHE A 36 6.06 -0.12 11.51
CA PHE A 36 5.59 1.24 11.19
C PHE A 36 4.43 1.22 10.19
N HIS A 37 3.27 0.81 10.67
CA HIS A 37 2.05 0.76 9.88
C HIS A 37 1.39 2.14 9.75
N GLN A 38 0.88 2.42 8.56
CA GLN A 38 -0.06 3.53 8.35
C GLN A 38 -1.47 2.99 8.55
N TRP A 39 -2.01 3.19 9.75
CA TRP A 39 -3.34 2.75 10.14
C TRP A 39 -4.41 3.70 9.63
N ALA A 40 -5.44 3.17 8.97
CA ALA A 40 -6.65 3.89 8.60
C ALA A 40 -7.86 3.18 9.21
N ILE A 41 -8.90 3.92 9.58
CA ILE A 41 -10.11 3.34 10.17
C ILE A 41 -10.92 2.64 9.08
N ASP A 42 -11.22 1.37 9.29
CA ASP A 42 -12.12 0.58 8.46
C ASP A 42 -13.55 0.79 8.95
N GLN A 43 -14.28 1.69 8.29
CA GLN A 43 -15.64 2.06 8.67
C GLN A 43 -16.65 0.92 8.51
N LYS A 44 -16.29 -0.18 7.81
CA LYS A 44 -17.22 -1.28 7.52
C LYS A 44 -17.56 -2.13 8.74
N LYS A 45 -16.64 -2.27 9.70
CA LYS A 45 -16.80 -3.20 10.82
C LYS A 45 -16.56 -2.48 12.14
N GLN A 46 -17.65 -2.04 12.75
CA GLN A 46 -17.66 -1.29 14.00
C GLN A 46 -18.17 -2.09 15.19
N PHE A 47 -18.78 -3.27 15.02
CA PHE A 47 -19.34 -4.04 16.13
C PHE A 47 -18.85 -5.49 16.09
N ASP A 48 -18.35 -5.98 17.23
CA ASP A 48 -17.92 -7.36 17.39
C ASP A 48 -18.99 -8.18 18.13
N VAL A 49 -19.64 -9.09 17.40
CA VAL A 49 -20.75 -9.92 17.91
C VAL A 49 -20.30 -10.82 19.06
N ARG A 50 -19.03 -11.26 19.07
CA ARG A 50 -18.50 -12.16 20.09
C ARG A 50 -18.31 -11.47 21.43
N SER A 51 -17.80 -10.25 21.43
CA SER A 51 -17.60 -9.47 22.66
C SER A 51 -18.81 -8.60 23.03
N GLY A 52 -19.76 -8.41 22.11
CA GLY A 52 -20.95 -7.57 22.30
C GLY A 52 -20.61 -6.08 22.40
N ARG A 53 -19.50 -5.64 21.81
CA ARG A 53 -18.98 -4.28 21.94
C ARG A 53 -18.71 -3.63 20.59
N LEU A 54 -18.75 -2.30 20.58
CA LEU A 54 -18.26 -1.51 19.48
C LEU A 54 -16.72 -1.61 19.46
N VAL A 55 -16.15 -1.87 18.30
CA VAL A 55 -14.73 -2.01 18.07
C VAL A 55 -14.31 -1.16 16.89
N THR A 56 -13.19 -0.46 17.02
CA THR A 56 -12.60 0.28 15.91
C THR A 56 -11.57 -0.61 15.21
N VAL A 57 -11.86 -1.04 13.99
CA VAL A 57 -10.90 -1.76 13.17
C VAL A 57 -10.03 -0.76 12.42
N LEU A 58 -8.71 -0.90 12.57
CA LEU A 58 -7.69 -0.17 11.85
C LEU A 58 -7.10 -1.10 10.79
N ARG A 59 -7.12 -0.68 9.53
CA ARG A 59 -6.49 -1.38 8.41
C ARG A 59 -5.28 -0.60 7.93
N CYS A 60 -4.17 -1.28 7.71
CA CYS A 60 -3.00 -0.66 7.12
C CYS A 60 -3.21 -0.42 5.63
N THR A 61 -3.03 0.81 5.17
CA THR A 61 -3.16 1.20 3.76
C THR A 61 -2.05 0.61 2.88
N ARG A 62 -0.91 0.23 3.47
CA ARG A 62 0.28 -0.27 2.74
C ARG A 62 0.31 -1.79 2.61
N CYS A 63 0.12 -2.50 3.73
CA CYS A 63 0.31 -3.96 3.80
C CYS A 63 -0.97 -4.71 4.16
N THR A 64 -2.13 -4.05 4.14
CA THR A 64 -3.48 -4.59 4.42
C THR A 64 -3.71 -5.28 5.78
N ALA A 65 -2.69 -5.30 6.65
CA ALA A 65 -2.79 -5.78 8.03
C ALA A 65 -3.92 -5.08 8.79
N THR A 66 -4.56 -5.78 9.72
CA THR A 66 -5.65 -5.25 10.53
C THR A 66 -5.31 -5.27 12.01
N LYS A 67 -5.76 -4.26 12.74
CA LYS A 67 -5.62 -4.11 14.19
C LYS A 67 -6.96 -3.65 14.75
N THR A 68 -7.47 -4.33 15.76
CA THR A 68 -8.72 -3.95 16.42
C THR A 68 -8.41 -3.21 17.72
N ARG A 69 -9.07 -2.08 17.95
CA ARG A 69 -9.06 -1.36 19.23
C ARG A 69 -10.44 -1.47 19.85
N LEU A 70 -10.49 -1.89 21.11
CA LEU A 70 -11.69 -1.81 21.93
C LEU A 70 -11.87 -0.34 22.34
N ASP A 71 -13.07 0.18 22.16
CA ASP A 71 -13.48 1.47 22.71
C ASP A 71 -14.28 1.25 24.02
#